data_AF-A0A9J6FXJ3-F1
#
_entry.id   AF-A0A9J6FXJ3-F1
#
_cell.length_a   1.000
_cell.length_b   1.000
_cell.length_c   1.000
_cell.angle_alpha   90.00
_cell.angle_beta   90.00
_cell.angle_gamma   90.00
#
_symmetry.space_group_name_H-M   'P 1'
#
loop_
_entity.id
_entity.type
_entity.pdbx_description
1 polymer ?
#
loop_
_entity_poly.entity_id
_entity_poly.type
_entity_poly.pdbx_seq_one_letter_code
_entity_poly.pdbx_strand_id
1 'polypeptide(L)'
;MELLQPQALLKKGLILSESFDIDDAFGHGVLQKQAMVLGIMGVFLMSTHFAVIKVIAGDVDHWCQQPPDSNVSAIIWRKEFIPVEADGRPSRCRAYYKNQTDFNNTEPTACNEWEYDVSTAGSTIVSVWNLVCHRRVLLVAALAAHNSGRMLSIVAGLIADYLGRAPVIRVVAGLMVISTVASCFRDIIRHLHNHPIRNDWFCECKLPDDCRDFI
;
A
#
# COMPACT_ATOMS: atom_id res chain seq x y z
N MET A 1 35.03 19.38 61.84
CA MET A 1 34.19 19.77 60.69
C MET A 1 35.12 19.82 59.48
N GLU A 2 35.49 18.65 58.97
CA GLU A 2 36.29 18.53 57.74
C GLU A 2 35.33 18.48 56.55
N LEU A 3 35.52 19.42 55.64
CA LEU A 3 34.78 19.61 54.40
C LEU A 3 35.04 18.41 53.47
N LEU A 4 34.03 17.56 53.28
CA LEU A 4 34.06 16.52 52.26
C LEU A 4 34.19 17.16 50.86
N GLN A 5 35.31 16.81 50.21
CA GLN A 5 35.82 17.37 48.97
C GLN A 5 34.83 17.26 47.78
N PRO A 6 34.39 18.36 47.15
CA PRO A 6 33.46 18.35 46.00
C PRO A 6 34.04 17.67 44.74
N GLN A 7 35.35 17.48 44.70
CA GLN A 7 36.07 16.80 43.61
C GLN A 7 35.77 15.30 43.53
N ALA A 8 35.43 14.65 44.66
CA ALA A 8 35.15 13.21 44.69
C ALA A 8 33.78 12.85 44.10
N LEU A 9 32.79 13.74 44.24
CA LEU A 9 31.45 13.58 43.67
C LEU A 9 31.44 13.87 42.17
N LEU A 10 32.16 14.89 41.72
CA LEU A 10 32.34 15.21 40.30
C LEU A 10 33.06 14.07 39.56
N LYS A 11 34.10 13.49 40.17
CA LYS A 11 34.81 12.34 39.60
C LYS A 11 33.92 11.09 39.53
N LYS A 12 33.07 10.84 40.54
CA LYS A 12 32.08 9.76 40.51
C LYS A 12 30.99 9.99 39.44
N GLY A 13 30.53 11.23 39.27
CA GLY A 13 29.56 11.59 38.23
C GLY A 13 30.12 11.46 36.82
N LEU A 14 31.39 11.86 36.60
CA LEU A 14 32.09 11.68 35.32
C LEU A 14 32.36 10.19 35.03
N ILE A 15 32.81 9.41 36.02
CA ILE A 15 33.04 7.97 35.85
C ILE A 15 31.73 7.23 35.56
N LEU A 16 30.59 7.64 36.15
CA LEU A 16 29.27 7.07 35.82
C LEU A 16 28.77 7.47 34.43
N SER A 17 29.11 8.66 33.91
CA SER A 17 28.77 9.03 32.53
C SER A 17 29.68 8.37 31.49
N GLU A 18 30.91 8.02 31.88
CA GLU A 18 31.91 7.38 31.02
C GLU A 18 31.78 5.84 31.00
N SER A 19 31.07 5.25 31.97
CA SER A 19 30.84 3.79 32.08
C SER A 19 29.41 3.34 31.77
N PHE A 20 28.55 4.22 31.26
CA PHE A 20 27.40 3.74 30.47
C PHE A 20 27.93 3.31 29.10
N ASP A 21 28.72 2.23 29.11
CA ASP A 21 29.22 1.60 27.91
C ASP A 21 28.03 1.05 27.16
N ILE A 22 27.87 1.53 25.92
CA ILE A 22 26.88 1.02 24.97
C ILE A 22 27.01 -0.51 24.88
N ASP A 23 28.21 -1.06 25.03
CA ASP A 23 28.48 -2.50 24.99
C ASP A 23 27.90 -3.30 26.19
N ASP A 24 27.72 -2.67 27.37
CA ASP A 24 27.01 -3.27 28.52
C ASP A 24 25.49 -3.13 28.40
N ALA A 25 25.00 -2.05 27.77
CA ALA A 25 23.57 -1.86 27.45
C ALA A 25 23.11 -2.78 26.29
N PHE A 26 24.03 -3.12 25.38
CA PHE A 26 23.85 -3.92 24.18
C PHE A 26 24.75 -5.17 24.24
N GLY A 27 24.74 -5.91 25.35
CA GLY A 27 25.58 -7.09 25.59
C GLY A 27 25.91 -7.94 24.34
N HIS A 28 27.17 -8.35 24.22
CA HIS A 28 27.78 -9.08 23.10
C HIS A 28 27.18 -10.48 22.75
N GLY A 29 25.87 -10.69 22.91
CA GLY A 29 25.19 -11.93 22.53
C GLY A 29 24.97 -12.04 21.02
N VAL A 30 25.19 -13.25 20.47
CA VAL A 30 24.83 -13.64 19.09
C VAL A 30 23.37 -13.27 18.78
N LEU A 31 22.48 -13.45 19.77
CA LEU A 31 21.07 -13.11 19.67
C LEU A 31 20.84 -11.62 19.39
N GLN A 32 21.65 -10.74 19.98
CA GLN A 32 21.47 -9.31 19.82
C GLN A 32 21.92 -8.84 18.43
N LYS A 33 23.06 -9.34 17.95
CA LYS A 33 23.50 -9.11 16.57
C LYS A 33 22.46 -9.61 15.56
N GLN A 34 21.92 -10.81 15.79
CA GLN A 34 20.83 -11.36 14.97
C GLN A 34 19.57 -10.49 15.01
N ALA A 35 19.14 -10.05 16.19
CA ALA A 35 17.98 -9.17 16.35
C ALA A 35 18.18 -7.82 15.66
N MET A 36 19.37 -7.24 15.73
CA MET A 36 19.70 -5.99 15.06
C MET A 36 19.68 -6.14 13.53
N VAL A 37 20.27 -7.20 12.99
CA VAL A 37 20.25 -7.49 11.54
C VAL A 37 18.81 -7.72 11.06
N LEU A 38 18.03 -8.54 11.77
CA LEU A 38 16.63 -8.80 11.45
C LEU A 38 15.78 -7.53 11.54
N GLY A 39 16.04 -6.68 12.54
CA GLY A 39 15.36 -5.40 12.71
C GLY A 39 15.65 -4.44 11.55
N ILE A 40 16.92 -4.27 11.18
CA ILE A 40 17.32 -3.42 10.04
C ILE A 40 16.69 -3.91 8.74
N MET A 41 16.76 -5.22 8.48
CA MET A 41 16.13 -5.82 7.30
C MET A 41 14.61 -5.60 7.30
N GLY A 42 13.95 -5.79 8.44
CA GLY A 42 12.52 -5.55 8.60
C GLY A 42 12.12 -4.09 8.35
N VAL A 43 12.91 -3.13 8.84
CA VAL A 43 12.69 -1.69 8.59
C VAL A 43 12.84 -1.35 7.12
N PHE A 44 13.87 -1.90 6.46
CA PHE A 44 14.07 -1.70 5.02
C PHE A 44 12.90 -2.25 4.20
N LEU A 45 12.52 -3.51 4.44
CA LEU A 45 11.39 -4.17 3.76
C LEU A 45 10.06 -3.43 3.99
N MET A 46 9.85 -2.91 5.20
CA MET A 46 8.67 -2.11 5.50
C MET A 46 8.66 -0.79 4.72
N SER A 47 9.81 -0.13 4.63
CA SER A 47 9.95 1.15 3.93
C SER A 47 9.69 0.99 2.44
N THR A 48 10.24 -0.06 1.82
CA THR A 48 9.99 -0.37 0.41
C THR A 48 8.54 -0.77 0.17
N HIS A 49 7.94 -1.59 1.03
CA HIS A 49 6.53 -1.99 0.90
C HIS A 49 5.59 -0.77 0.97
N PHE A 50 5.82 0.15 1.91
CA PHE A 50 5.05 1.37 2.03
C PHE A 50 5.20 2.28 0.80
N ALA A 51 6.40 2.39 0.25
CA ALA A 51 6.65 3.13 -0.99
C ALA A 51 5.90 2.52 -2.18
N VAL A 52 5.99 1.20 -2.35
CA VAL A 52 5.30 0.47 -3.43
C VAL A 52 3.80 0.69 -3.38
N ILE A 53 3.18 0.55 -2.18
CA ILE A 53 1.74 0.77 -2.03
C ILE A 53 1.33 2.16 -2.50
N LYS A 54 2.11 3.20 -2.20
CA LYS A 54 1.80 4.56 -2.65
C LYS A 54 1.87 4.72 -4.16
N VAL A 55 2.83 4.07 -4.81
CA VAL A 55 2.98 4.12 -6.26
C VAL A 55 1.80 3.42 -6.93
N ILE A 56 1.48 2.19 -6.51
CA ILE A 56 0.42 1.40 -7.14
C ILE A 56 -0.99 1.89 -6.79
N ALA A 57 -1.16 2.63 -5.68
CA ALA A 57 -2.40 3.27 -5.27
C ALA A 57 -2.49 4.75 -5.70
N GLY A 58 -1.71 5.14 -6.71
CA GLY A 58 -1.80 6.46 -7.32
C GLY A 58 -3.22 6.77 -7.79
N ASP A 59 -3.62 8.03 -7.63
CA ASP A 59 -4.87 8.54 -8.21
C ASP A 59 -4.74 8.54 -9.73
N VAL A 60 -5.77 8.05 -10.41
CA VAL A 60 -5.83 8.00 -11.88
C VAL A 60 -7.02 8.85 -12.29
N ASP A 61 -6.85 9.64 -13.36
CA ASP A 61 -7.96 10.39 -13.91
C ASP A 61 -9.05 9.43 -14.40
N HIS A 62 -10.27 9.71 -13.98
CA HIS A 62 -11.41 8.83 -14.17
C HIS A 62 -12.68 9.64 -14.36
N TRP A 63 -13.63 9.03 -15.06
CA TRP A 63 -14.96 9.56 -15.28
C TRP A 63 -15.98 8.43 -15.24
N CYS A 64 -17.25 8.81 -15.22
CA CYS A 64 -18.34 7.84 -15.14
C CYS A 64 -18.49 7.06 -16.45
N GLN A 65 -18.60 5.75 -16.32
CA GLN A 65 -18.78 4.88 -17.48
C GLN A 65 -20.14 5.16 -18.15
N GLN A 66 -20.12 5.16 -19.47
CA GLN A 66 -21.32 5.29 -20.29
C GLN A 66 -22.23 4.07 -20.09
N PRO A 67 -23.56 4.25 -19.90
CA PRO A 67 -24.50 3.14 -19.83
C PRO A 67 -24.50 2.31 -21.12
N PRO A 68 -24.57 0.98 -21.03
CA PRO A 68 -24.56 0.11 -22.20
C PRO A 68 -25.73 0.38 -23.17
N ASP A 69 -26.86 0.89 -22.66
CA ASP A 69 -28.08 1.16 -23.44
C ASP A 69 -28.11 2.55 -24.10
N SER A 70 -27.03 3.33 -24.00
CA SER A 70 -27.01 4.70 -24.51
C SER A 70 -26.54 4.79 -25.95
N ASN A 71 -27.29 5.52 -26.78
CA ASN A 71 -27.05 5.62 -28.22
C ASN A 71 -26.07 6.74 -28.62
N VAL A 72 -25.20 7.17 -27.70
CA VAL A 72 -24.25 8.27 -27.89
C VAL A 72 -22.82 7.75 -27.98
N SER A 73 -21.90 8.52 -28.56
CA SER A 73 -20.48 8.15 -28.54
C SER A 73 -19.83 8.52 -27.21
N ALA A 74 -18.74 7.83 -26.83
CA ALA A 74 -17.99 8.10 -25.60
C ALA A 74 -17.46 9.56 -25.52
N ILE A 75 -17.22 10.20 -26.67
CA ILE A 75 -16.78 11.61 -26.73
C ILE A 75 -17.94 12.53 -26.34
N ILE A 76 -19.13 12.30 -26.89
CA ILE A 76 -20.33 13.09 -26.58
C ILE A 76 -20.75 12.85 -25.14
N TRP A 77 -20.68 11.60 -24.67
CA TRP A 77 -20.94 11.22 -23.28
C TRP A 77 -20.10 12.06 -22.31
N ARG A 78 -18.77 12.08 -22.50
CA ARG A 78 -17.86 12.80 -21.62
C ARG A 78 -18.05 14.31 -21.62
N LYS A 79 -18.53 14.89 -22.73
CA LYS A 79 -18.69 16.33 -22.87
C LYS A 79 -20.03 16.84 -22.33
N GLU A 80 -21.11 16.12 -22.60
CA GLU A 80 -22.48 16.60 -22.35
C GLU A 80 -23.07 16.02 -21.05
N PHE A 81 -22.70 14.80 -20.66
CA PHE A 81 -23.32 14.10 -19.53
C PHE A 81 -22.49 14.18 -18.24
N ILE A 82 -21.24 14.64 -18.32
CA ILE A 82 -20.41 14.90 -17.15
C ILE A 82 -20.56 16.38 -16.77
N PRO A 83 -21.12 16.69 -15.58
CA PRO A 83 -21.20 18.07 -15.13
C PRO A 83 -19.81 18.65 -14.89
N VAL A 84 -19.67 19.97 -15.09
CA VAL A 84 -18.49 20.72 -14.70
C VAL A 84 -18.70 21.25 -13.28
N GLU A 85 -17.77 20.96 -12.37
CA GLU A 85 -17.80 21.52 -11.02
C GLU A 85 -17.53 23.04 -11.00
N ALA A 86 -17.73 23.65 -9.84
CA ALA A 86 -17.50 25.08 -9.62
C ALA A 86 -16.05 25.53 -9.89
N ASP A 87 -15.09 24.59 -9.90
CA ASP A 87 -13.68 24.82 -10.21
C ASP A 87 -13.38 24.77 -11.73
N GLY A 88 -14.39 24.57 -12.57
CA GLY A 88 -14.26 24.51 -14.02
C GLY A 88 -13.72 23.17 -14.53
N ARG A 89 -13.58 22.16 -13.66
CA ARG A 89 -13.13 20.82 -14.04
C ARG A 89 -14.33 19.89 -14.26
N PRO A 90 -14.21 18.87 -15.14
CA PRO A 90 -15.25 17.87 -15.30
C PRO A 90 -15.33 16.95 -14.08
N SER A 91 -16.55 16.54 -13.75
CA SER A 91 -16.82 15.66 -12.62
C SER A 91 -16.24 14.28 -12.80
N ARG A 92 -15.50 13.84 -11.78
CA ARG A 92 -14.93 12.49 -11.71
C ARG A 92 -15.92 11.47 -11.13
N CYS A 93 -16.93 11.93 -10.41
CA CYS A 93 -17.75 11.08 -9.55
C CYS A 93 -19.25 11.16 -9.80
N ARG A 94 -19.71 12.10 -10.62
CA ARG A 94 -21.13 12.31 -10.91
C ARG A 94 -21.35 12.42 -12.41
N ALA A 95 -22.51 11.95 -12.86
CA ALA A 95 -22.96 12.07 -14.24
C ALA A 95 -24.49 12.18 -14.31
N TYR A 96 -24.96 12.71 -15.43
CA TYR A 96 -26.36 12.71 -15.81
C TYR A 96 -26.68 11.42 -16.56
N TYR A 97 -27.52 10.55 -16.00
CA TYR A 97 -27.86 9.26 -16.62
C TYR A 97 -29.20 9.25 -17.37
N LYS A 98 -30.02 10.30 -17.26
CA LYS A 98 -31.37 10.33 -17.86
C LYS A 98 -31.35 10.98 -19.24
N ASN A 99 -32.10 10.38 -20.17
CA ASN A 99 -32.57 11.00 -21.42
C ASN A 99 -33.57 12.14 -21.11
N GLN A 100 -33.17 13.16 -20.35
CA GLN A 100 -33.97 14.36 -20.18
C GLN A 100 -33.27 15.49 -20.91
N THR A 101 -33.99 16.04 -21.88
CA THR A 101 -33.60 17.18 -22.70
C THR A 101 -33.31 18.46 -21.90
N ASP A 102 -33.56 18.46 -20.59
CA ASP A 102 -33.26 19.56 -19.66
C ASP A 102 -32.23 19.14 -18.60
N PHE A 103 -30.95 19.21 -18.95
CA PHE A 103 -29.83 19.09 -18.00
C PHE A 103 -29.86 20.20 -16.94
N ASN A 104 -30.52 21.34 -17.21
CA ASN A 104 -30.59 22.48 -16.29
C ASN A 104 -31.41 22.22 -15.01
N ASN A 105 -32.33 21.23 -15.02
CA ASN A 105 -33.21 20.93 -13.88
C ASN A 105 -32.96 19.52 -13.30
N THR A 106 -32.01 18.77 -13.86
CA THR A 106 -31.70 17.43 -13.40
C THR A 106 -30.52 17.50 -12.45
N GLU A 107 -30.62 16.89 -11.27
CA GLU A 107 -29.48 16.78 -10.37
C GLU A 107 -28.53 15.65 -10.82
N PRO A 108 -27.20 15.87 -10.80
CA PRO A 108 -26.24 14.87 -11.21
C PRO A 108 -26.17 13.75 -10.17
N THR A 109 -26.18 12.51 -10.63
CA THR A 109 -26.20 11.31 -9.76
C THR A 109 -24.81 10.70 -9.61
N ALA A 110 -24.57 10.04 -8.48
CA ALA A 110 -23.31 9.35 -8.23
C ALA A 110 -23.13 8.15 -9.17
N CYS A 111 -21.89 7.93 -9.61
CA CYS A 111 -21.55 6.87 -10.55
C CYS A 111 -21.30 5.55 -9.82
N ASN A 112 -21.70 4.45 -10.46
CA ASN A 112 -21.48 3.09 -9.96
C ASN A 112 -20.32 2.38 -10.68
N GLU A 113 -20.03 2.83 -11.90
CA GLU A 113 -18.97 2.32 -12.78
C GLU A 113 -18.19 3.50 -13.36
N TRP A 114 -16.90 3.26 -13.60
CA TRP A 114 -15.95 4.29 -14.04
C TRP A 114 -15.08 3.77 -15.17
N GLU A 115 -14.69 4.69 -16.02
CA GLU A 115 -13.69 4.50 -17.05
C GLU A 115 -12.47 5.35 -16.69
N TYR A 116 -11.27 4.81 -16.93
CA TYR A 116 -10.00 5.34 -16.45
C TYR A 116 -9.08 5.71 -17.61
N ASP A 117 -8.40 6.84 -17.49
CA ASP A 117 -7.30 7.17 -18.39
C ASP A 117 -5.99 6.51 -17.91
N VAL A 118 -5.72 5.32 -18.45
CA VAL A 118 -4.50 4.56 -18.13
C VAL A 118 -3.29 4.97 -18.97
N SER A 119 -3.42 5.94 -19.88
CA SER A 119 -2.34 6.29 -20.82
C SER A 119 -1.08 6.83 -20.13
N THR A 120 -1.24 7.51 -18.99
CA THR A 120 -0.14 8.16 -18.27
C THR A 120 0.31 7.38 -17.03
N ALA A 121 -0.63 6.76 -16.32
CA ALA A 121 -0.38 6.11 -15.03
C ALA A 121 -0.35 4.57 -15.10
N GLY A 122 -0.75 3.98 -16.23
CA GLY A 122 -0.95 2.54 -16.36
C GLY A 122 -2.12 2.02 -15.50
N SER A 123 -2.27 0.70 -15.44
CA SER A 123 -3.28 0.06 -14.60
C SER A 123 -2.85 0.06 -13.13
N THR A 124 -3.52 0.87 -12.31
CA THR A 124 -3.29 0.96 -10.86
C THR A 124 -4.27 0.10 -10.07
N ILE A 125 -3.98 -0.19 -8.81
CA ILE A 125 -4.92 -0.92 -7.92
C ILE A 125 -6.25 -0.17 -7.77
N VAL A 126 -6.23 1.16 -7.91
CA VAL A 126 -7.43 2.00 -7.88
C VAL A 126 -8.32 1.72 -9.08
N SER A 127 -7.74 1.66 -10.28
CA SER A 127 -8.45 1.38 -11.53
C SER A 127 -8.96 -0.06 -11.61
N VAL A 128 -8.17 -1.03 -11.16
CA VAL A 128 -8.54 -2.46 -11.23
C VAL A 128 -9.70 -2.80 -10.29
N TRP A 129 -9.75 -2.16 -9.12
CA TRP A 129 -10.75 -2.47 -8.08
C TRP A 129 -11.84 -1.40 -7.93
N ASN A 130 -11.88 -0.42 -8.84
CA ASN A 130 -12.83 0.69 -8.81
C ASN A 130 -12.86 1.43 -7.45
N LEU A 131 -11.70 1.75 -6.89
CA LEU A 131 -11.56 2.32 -5.54
C LEU A 131 -11.62 3.86 -5.52
N VAL A 132 -12.51 4.44 -6.30
CA VAL A 132 -12.67 5.89 -6.46
C VAL A 132 -13.96 6.41 -5.79
N CYS A 133 -14.09 7.72 -5.68
CA CYS A 133 -15.31 8.38 -5.18
C CYS A 133 -15.78 7.80 -3.83
N HIS A 134 -17.01 7.29 -3.75
CA HIS A 134 -17.57 6.68 -2.53
C HIS A 134 -16.81 5.42 -2.09
N ARG A 135 -16.15 4.71 -3.02
CA ARG A 135 -15.38 3.48 -2.75
C ARG A 135 -13.96 3.76 -2.27
N ARG A 136 -13.51 5.02 -2.28
CA ARG A 136 -12.20 5.41 -1.74
C ARG A 136 -12.03 5.02 -0.27
N VAL A 137 -13.13 4.94 0.49
CA VAL A 137 -13.12 4.49 1.89
C VAL A 137 -12.58 3.06 2.02
N LEU A 138 -12.82 2.19 1.04
CA LEU A 138 -12.30 0.82 1.06
C LEU A 138 -10.77 0.81 0.91
N LEU A 139 -10.22 1.67 0.05
CA LEU A 139 -8.77 1.84 -0.08
C LEU A 139 -8.17 2.31 1.25
N VAL A 140 -8.77 3.33 1.88
CA VAL A 140 -8.30 3.84 3.18
C VAL A 140 -8.41 2.76 4.26
N ALA A 141 -9.49 1.99 4.29
CA ALA A 141 -9.66 0.89 5.23
C ALA A 141 -8.62 -0.21 5.04
N ALA A 142 -8.29 -0.58 3.80
CA ALA A 142 -7.24 -1.55 3.49
C ALA A 142 -5.86 -1.06 3.94
N LEU A 143 -5.54 0.23 3.70
CA LEU A 143 -4.30 0.85 4.19
C LEU A 143 -4.24 0.90 5.72
N ALA A 144 -5.35 1.22 6.38
CA ALA A 144 -5.44 1.22 7.84
C ALA A 144 -5.25 -0.19 8.41
N ALA A 145 -5.90 -1.21 7.83
CA ALA A 145 -5.74 -2.60 8.22
C ALA A 145 -4.27 -3.05 8.04
N HIS A 146 -3.64 -2.70 6.91
CA HIS A 146 -2.22 -2.99 6.68
C HIS A 146 -1.32 -2.35 7.75
N ASN A 147 -1.58 -1.11 8.14
CA ASN A 147 -0.79 -0.43 9.15
C ASN A 147 -1.12 -0.86 10.59
N SER A 148 -2.30 -1.43 10.84
CA SER A 148 -2.73 -1.86 12.19
C SER A 148 -1.83 -2.96 12.77
N GLY A 149 -1.30 -3.86 11.94
CA GLY A 149 -0.35 -4.88 12.36
C GLY A 149 0.92 -4.30 13.00
N ARG A 150 1.29 -3.07 12.64
CA ARG A 150 2.42 -2.37 13.27
C ARG A 150 2.11 -1.90 14.68
N MET A 151 0.85 -1.65 15.02
CA MET A 151 0.47 -1.25 16.37
C MET A 151 0.54 -2.45 17.33
N LEU A 152 0.29 -3.66 16.82
CA LEU A 152 0.45 -4.90 17.57
C LEU A 152 1.93 -5.19 17.92
N SER A 153 2.89 -4.60 17.22
CA SER A 153 4.31 -4.77 17.55
C SER A 153 4.68 -4.14 18.91
N ILE A 154 3.96 -3.10 19.34
CA ILE A 154 4.13 -2.49 20.67
C ILE A 154 3.76 -3.51 21.75
N VAL A 155 2.64 -4.20 21.56
CA VAL A 155 2.18 -5.26 22.47
C VAL A 155 3.18 -6.42 22.47
N ALA A 156 3.69 -6.83 21.31
CA ALA A 156 4.74 -7.83 21.22
C ALA A 156 6.03 -7.41 21.94
N GLY A 157 6.37 -6.12 21.92
CA GLY A 157 7.47 -5.54 22.68
C GLY A 157 7.27 -5.69 24.19
N LEU A 158 6.08 -5.33 24.70
CA LEU A 158 5.74 -5.52 26.11
C LEU A 158 5.82 -7.00 26.51
N ILE A 159 5.28 -7.90 25.69
CA ILE A 159 5.36 -9.35 25.94
C ILE A 159 6.82 -9.84 25.92
N ALA A 160 7.68 -9.28 25.06
CA ALA A 160 9.10 -9.61 25.02
C ALA A 160 9.85 -9.19 26.28
N ASP A 161 9.41 -8.11 26.93
CA ASP A 161 9.97 -7.69 28.21
C ASP A 161 9.54 -8.63 29.35
N TYR A 162 8.36 -9.26 29.27
CA TYR A 162 7.87 -10.23 30.28
C TYR A 162 8.39 -11.67 30.07
N LEU A 163 8.36 -12.19 28.84
CA LEU A 163 8.73 -13.59 28.51
C LEU A 163 10.20 -13.74 28.11
N GLY A 164 10.91 -12.63 27.96
CA GLY A 164 12.25 -12.57 27.38
C GLY A 164 12.23 -12.37 25.86
N ARG A 165 13.25 -11.69 25.35
CA ARG A 165 13.34 -11.25 23.95
C ARG A 165 13.53 -12.42 22.96
N ALA A 166 14.28 -13.46 23.35
CA ALA A 166 14.64 -14.58 22.49
C ALA A 166 13.45 -15.45 21.98
N PRO A 167 12.49 -15.88 22.82
CA PRO A 167 11.32 -16.63 22.35
C PRO A 167 10.40 -15.78 21.48
N VAL A 168 10.16 -14.51 21.86
CA VAL A 168 9.25 -13.63 21.11
C VAL A 168 9.79 -13.33 19.72
N ILE A 169 11.08 -13.01 19.59
CA ILE A 169 11.72 -12.78 18.28
C ILE A 169 11.57 -14.00 17.38
N ARG A 170 11.79 -15.22 17.91
CA ARG A 170 11.66 -16.47 17.13
C ARG A 170 10.23 -16.71 16.65
N VAL A 171 9.24 -16.49 17.51
CA VAL A 171 7.82 -16.66 17.15
C VAL A 171 7.40 -15.63 16.08
N VAL A 172 7.71 -14.36 16.30
CA VAL A 172 7.36 -13.28 15.36
C VAL A 172 8.04 -13.47 14.01
N ALA A 173 9.33 -13.82 14.00
CA ALA A 173 10.06 -14.12 12.76
C ALA A 173 9.45 -15.32 12.02
N GLY A 174 9.08 -16.38 12.74
CA GLY A 174 8.39 -17.54 12.15
C GLY A 174 7.05 -17.16 11.51
N LEU A 175 6.23 -16.35 12.19
CA LEU A 175 4.96 -15.86 11.65
C LEU A 175 5.14 -15.01 10.40
N MET A 176 6.19 -14.18 10.35
CA MET A 176 6.51 -13.39 9.14
C MET A 176 6.85 -14.31 7.96
N VAL A 177 7.73 -15.31 8.16
CA VAL A 177 8.11 -16.25 7.09
C VAL A 177 6.90 -16.99 6.54
N ILE A 178 6.04 -17.52 7.41
CA ILE A 178 4.83 -18.24 7.02
C ILE A 178 3.90 -17.33 6.19
N SER A 179 3.71 -16.08 6.63
CA SER A 179 2.82 -15.13 5.96
C SER A 179 3.31 -14.75 4.55
N THR A 180 4.64 -14.58 4.39
CA THR A 180 5.25 -14.28 3.10
C THR A 180 5.11 -15.46 2.14
N VAL A 181 5.43 -16.68 2.60
CA VAL A 181 5.30 -17.91 1.79
C VAL A 181 3.85 -18.12 1.36
N ALA A 182 2.89 -17.93 2.26
CA ALA A 182 1.46 -18.06 1.95
C ALA A 182 1.00 -17.04 0.90
N SER A 183 1.55 -15.83 0.91
CA SER A 183 1.21 -14.79 -0.06
C SER A 183 1.75 -15.13 -1.45
N CYS A 184 3.01 -15.55 -1.55
CA CYS A 184 3.60 -16.02 -2.82
C CYS A 184 2.81 -17.20 -3.41
N PHE A 185 2.38 -18.15 -2.57
CA PHE A 185 1.64 -19.32 -3.02
C PHE A 185 0.29 -18.95 -3.64
N ARG A 186 -0.45 -17.98 -3.07
CA ARG A 186 -1.70 -17.49 -3.65
C ARG A 186 -1.50 -16.90 -5.04
N ASP A 187 -0.45 -16.11 -5.22
CA ASP A 187 -0.18 -15.44 -6.48
C ASP A 187 0.26 -16.45 -7.56
N ILE A 188 1.06 -17.46 -7.19
CA ILE A 188 1.41 -18.58 -8.06
C ILE A 188 0.15 -19.35 -8.48
N ILE A 189 -0.74 -19.71 -7.56
CA ILE A 189 -1.98 -20.43 -7.90
C ILE A 189 -2.86 -19.59 -8.84
N ARG A 190 -3.04 -18.30 -8.57
CA ARG A 190 -3.82 -17.41 -9.45
C ARG A 190 -3.21 -17.32 -10.84
N HIS A 191 -1.88 -17.25 -10.92
CA HIS A 191 -1.19 -17.24 -12.19
C HIS A 191 -1.40 -18.55 -12.95
N LEU A 192 -1.28 -19.70 -12.29
CA LEU A 192 -1.53 -21.02 -12.89
C LEU A 192 -3.00 -21.23 -13.31
N HIS A 193 -3.95 -20.63 -12.59
CA HIS A 193 -5.38 -20.72 -12.91
C HIS A 193 -5.76 -19.82 -14.10
N ASN A 194 -5.26 -18.59 -14.14
CA ASN A 194 -5.61 -17.61 -15.17
C ASN A 194 -4.76 -17.77 -16.45
N HIS A 195 -3.53 -18.27 -16.30
CA HIS A 195 -2.67 -18.71 -17.38
C HIS A 195 -2.45 -20.22 -17.23
N PRO A 196 -3.39 -21.07 -17.71
CA PRO A 196 -3.03 -22.46 -17.97
C PRO A 196 -1.78 -22.42 -18.85
N ILE A 197 -0.78 -23.23 -18.52
CA ILE A 197 0.44 -23.39 -19.33
C ILE A 197 -0.03 -23.75 -20.74
N ARG A 198 -0.15 -22.73 -21.58
CA ARG A 198 -0.46 -22.88 -22.98
C ARG A 198 0.86 -23.29 -23.56
N ASN A 199 0.93 -24.53 -24.03
CA ASN A 199 2.11 -25.08 -24.70
C ASN A 199 2.32 -24.43 -26.08
N ASP A 200 1.91 -23.17 -26.25
CA ASP A 200 1.93 -22.45 -27.51
C ASP A 200 3.32 -21.79 -27.65
N TRP A 201 4.33 -22.65 -27.77
CA TRP A 201 5.59 -22.34 -28.43
C TRP A 201 5.42 -22.21 -29.95
N PHE A 202 4.21 -22.44 -30.46
CA PHE A 202 3.85 -22.12 -31.83
C PHE A 202 3.17 -20.76 -31.88
N CYS A 203 3.91 -19.77 -32.37
CA CYS A 203 3.37 -18.52 -32.87
C CYS A 203 2.22 -18.82 -33.84
N GLU A 204 1.00 -18.44 -33.49
CA GLU A 204 -0.08 -18.29 -34.46
C GLU A 204 -0.54 -16.83 -34.40
N CYS A 205 0.20 -15.96 -35.09
CA CYS A 205 -0.23 -14.61 -35.43
C CYS A 205 -1.49 -14.72 -36.29
N LYS A 206 -2.66 -14.56 -35.68
CA LYS A 206 -3.93 -14.70 -36.40
C LYS A 206 -4.51 -13.40 -36.93
N LEU A 207 -3.82 -12.26 -36.84
CA LEU A 207 -4.10 -11.01 -37.57
C LEU A 207 -2.86 -10.07 -37.58
N PRO A 208 -2.67 -9.19 -38.58
CA PRO A 208 -1.35 -8.59 -38.90
C PRO A 208 -0.95 -7.33 -38.11
N ASP A 209 -1.76 -6.79 -37.19
CA ASP A 209 -1.55 -5.41 -36.71
C ASP A 209 -1.24 -5.24 -35.21
N ASP A 210 -1.16 -6.31 -34.41
CA ASP A 210 -1.08 -6.20 -32.93
C ASP A 210 0.26 -6.71 -32.34
N CYS A 211 1.39 -6.37 -32.99
CA CYS A 211 2.75 -6.70 -32.52
C CYS A 211 3.64 -5.46 -32.41
N ARG A 212 3.14 -4.43 -31.75
CA ARG A 212 3.85 -3.28 -31.17
C ARG A 212 3.02 -2.93 -29.93
N ASP A 213 3.42 -3.25 -28.70
CA ASP A 213 4.59 -2.71 -28.02
C ASP A 213 4.91 -3.55 -26.77
N PHE A 214 6.13 -4.10 -26.69
CA PHE A 214 6.77 -4.47 -25.43
C PHE A 214 8.28 -4.39 -25.63
N ILE A 215 8.82 -3.18 -25.47
CA ILE A 215 10.19 -2.91 -25.04
C ILE A 215 10.09 -2.08 -23.78
#